data_AF-A0A8C0H2Z3-F1
#
_entry.id   AF-A0A8C0H2Z3-F1
#
_cell.length_a   1.000
_cell.length_b   1.000
_cell.length_c   1.000
_cell.angle_alpha   90.00
_cell.angle_beta   90.00
_cell.angle_gamma   90.00
#
_symmetry.space_group_name_H-M   'P 1'
#
loop_
_entity.id
_entity.type
_entity.pdbx_description
1 polymer ?
#
loop_
_entity_poly.entity_id
_entity_poly.type
_entity_poly.pdbx_seq_one_letter_code
_entity_poly.pdbx_strand_id
1 'polypeptide(L)'
;TQEVTVFNCKGTDGNAQTEETALLHNCARQLQKPLSESKPPRKLRQIFACPPQGLLARTVTNVILVWAVVWSITGSECLPGGNIFGILFLFFFAVIGGKIFGLIRIPTLPPLPPLLGMLLAGFLIRNTPFISDIVQINPNWSAALRNIALSVILVRAGLGLDPKALKKLKAVCLRLSFGPCLTETCAAAILAHFLMHLPWEWGFILGFVLGAVSPAVVVPSMLILQAGGYGVEKGVPTLLMAAGSIDDILAITGFNTCLGMAFSSGSTLYNILRGVLEVAVGIVAGGLLGVFIQYFPSNDQASLVWKRAYFVLGLSMFAVFGSLYFGFPGSGGLCTLVLAFIAGMGWSNEKVAVEEIVAVAWNIFQPFLFGLIGAEISVLSLRPETVGLCIATLGIALIVRIIATFLMVSFAGFNFKEKIFVSLAWIPKATVQVKICSFHWTSLKPSVRCVV
;
A
#
# COMPACT_ATOMS: atom_id res chain seq x y z
N THR A 1 -42.55 63.81 3.03
CA THR A 1 -43.51 64.93 2.95
C THR A 1 -44.89 64.32 2.81
N GLN A 2 -45.74 64.61 3.79
CA GLN A 2 -47.21 64.51 3.83
C GLN A 2 -47.94 63.15 3.72
N GLU A 3 -48.75 62.96 4.76
CA GLU A 3 -49.91 62.07 4.95
C GLU A 3 -51.03 62.28 3.91
N VAL A 4 -52.03 61.39 3.88
CA VAL A 4 -53.41 61.67 4.36
C VAL A 4 -54.38 60.51 4.03
N THR A 5 -55.20 60.20 5.04
CA THR A 5 -56.41 59.35 5.19
C THR A 5 -57.56 59.66 4.20
N VAL A 6 -58.61 58.85 4.01
CA VAL A 6 -59.89 58.90 4.77
C VAL A 6 -60.92 57.87 4.24
N PHE A 7 -61.68 57.34 5.21
CA PHE A 7 -62.91 56.53 5.27
C PHE A 7 -64.13 56.94 4.41
N ASN A 8 -65.07 56.01 4.12
CA ASN A 8 -66.48 56.16 4.55
C ASN A 8 -67.33 54.85 4.51
N CYS A 9 -68.37 54.82 5.36
CA CYS A 9 -69.19 53.70 5.85
C CYS A 9 -70.66 53.69 5.35
N LYS A 10 -71.39 52.62 5.77
CA LYS A 10 -72.86 52.40 6.00
C LYS A 10 -73.52 51.46 4.98
N GLY A 11 -74.36 50.48 5.32
CA GLY A 11 -75.02 49.98 6.57
C GLY A 11 -76.25 49.16 6.12
N THR A 12 -76.33 47.84 6.41
CA THR A 12 -77.25 47.16 7.39
C THR A 12 -78.76 47.43 7.20
N ASP A 13 -79.71 46.48 7.32
CA ASP A 13 -79.71 45.08 7.74
C ASP A 13 -81.08 44.42 7.41
N GLY A 14 -81.13 43.08 7.42
CA GLY A 14 -82.39 42.32 7.50
C GLY A 14 -82.25 40.82 7.27
N ASN A 15 -81.67 40.04 8.19
CA ASN A 15 -82.02 38.62 8.40
C ASN A 15 -81.54 38.04 9.75
N ALA A 16 -82.45 37.95 10.74
CA ALA A 16 -82.20 37.58 12.14
C ALA A 16 -82.22 36.05 12.43
N GLN A 17 -81.95 35.19 11.45
CA GLN A 17 -81.77 33.74 11.66
C GLN A 17 -80.31 33.27 11.54
N THR A 18 -79.37 34.22 11.48
CA THR A 18 -77.93 33.95 11.31
C THR A 18 -77.12 34.16 12.61
N GLU A 19 -77.75 34.63 13.69
CA GLU A 19 -77.05 35.13 14.89
C GLU A 19 -76.66 34.07 15.94
N GLU A 20 -77.40 32.97 16.11
CA GLU A 20 -77.01 31.92 17.07
C GLU A 20 -75.84 31.04 16.58
N THR A 21 -75.80 30.74 15.28
CA THR A 21 -74.69 30.01 14.64
C THR A 21 -73.43 30.87 14.48
N ALA A 22 -73.58 32.21 14.46
CA ALA A 22 -72.46 33.14 14.42
C ALA A 22 -71.78 33.34 15.78
N LEU A 23 -72.51 33.23 16.90
CA LEU A 23 -71.94 33.36 18.24
C LEU A 23 -70.97 32.21 18.60
N LEU A 24 -71.28 30.97 18.20
CA LEU A 24 -70.35 29.84 18.37
C LEU A 24 -69.13 29.92 17.43
N HIS A 25 -69.29 30.50 16.23
CA HIS A 25 -68.19 30.67 15.28
C HIS A 25 -67.25 31.84 15.64
N ASN A 26 -67.75 32.87 16.35
CA ASN A 26 -66.95 34.01 16.81
C ASN A 26 -66.14 33.71 18.09
N CYS A 27 -66.62 32.83 18.97
CA CYS A 27 -65.83 32.38 20.12
C CYS A 27 -64.59 31.56 19.67
N ALA A 28 -64.71 30.81 18.57
CA ALA A 28 -63.60 30.07 17.96
C ALA A 28 -62.61 30.94 17.15
N ARG A 29 -63.03 32.13 16.66
CA ARG A 29 -62.14 33.03 15.89
C ARG A 29 -61.42 34.08 16.73
N GLN A 30 -61.87 34.37 17.94
CA GLN A 30 -61.16 35.28 18.85
C GLN A 30 -59.93 34.65 19.53
N LEU A 31 -59.70 33.34 19.38
CA LEU A 31 -58.53 32.66 19.95
C LEU A 31 -57.35 32.47 18.96
N GLN A 32 -57.31 33.14 17.80
CA GLN A 32 -56.14 33.00 16.93
C GLN A 32 -55.89 34.16 15.95
N LYS A 33 -55.30 35.23 16.48
CA LYS A 33 -54.38 36.15 15.78
C LYS A 33 -53.49 36.85 16.83
N PRO A 34 -52.27 37.24 16.47
CA PRO A 34 -51.07 36.42 16.54
C PRO A 34 -50.13 36.89 17.68
N LEU A 35 -49.65 35.97 18.51
CA LEU A 35 -48.43 36.24 19.28
C LEU A 35 -47.24 35.90 18.38
N SER A 36 -46.31 36.84 18.27
CA SER A 36 -45.07 36.73 17.53
C SER A 36 -44.24 35.54 18.01
N GLU A 37 -44.35 34.40 17.34
CA GLU A 37 -43.34 33.34 17.42
C GLU A 37 -42.43 33.41 16.18
N SER A 38 -41.17 33.69 16.47
CA SER A 38 -40.05 33.71 15.55
C SER A 38 -40.01 32.42 14.71
N LYS A 39 -40.34 32.54 13.43
CA LYS A 39 -39.98 31.52 12.43
C LYS A 39 -38.47 31.25 12.56
N PRO A 40 -38.00 30.00 12.71
CA PRO A 40 -36.57 29.74 12.61
C PRO A 40 -36.12 30.22 11.22
N PRO A 41 -34.92 30.81 11.11
CA PRO A 41 -34.56 31.57 9.93
C PRO A 41 -34.59 30.65 8.71
N ARG A 42 -35.31 31.04 7.65
CA ARG A 42 -35.31 30.34 6.35
C ARG A 42 -33.88 30.08 5.80
N LYS A 43 -32.88 30.83 6.29
CA LYS A 43 -31.45 30.59 6.05
C LYS A 43 -30.95 29.24 6.59
N LEU A 44 -31.47 28.72 7.71
CA LEU A 44 -31.02 27.44 8.28
C LEU A 44 -31.44 26.25 7.39
N ARG A 45 -32.62 26.33 6.78
CA ARG A 45 -33.12 25.30 5.85
C ARG A 45 -32.37 25.28 4.52
N GLN A 46 -31.81 26.41 4.10
CA GLN A 46 -30.94 26.50 2.91
C GLN A 46 -29.51 26.04 3.18
N ILE A 47 -28.99 26.20 4.40
CA ILE A 47 -27.68 25.66 4.79
C ILE A 47 -27.69 24.12 4.83
N PHE A 48 -28.83 23.51 5.18
CA PHE A 48 -29.02 22.06 5.20
C PHE A 48 -29.44 21.43 3.85
N ALA A 49 -29.76 22.25 2.83
CA ALA A 49 -30.28 21.76 1.55
C ALA A 49 -29.21 21.60 0.45
N CYS A 50 -27.98 22.04 0.70
CA CYS A 50 -26.86 21.75 -0.18
C CYS A 50 -26.15 20.50 0.35
N PRO A 51 -26.28 19.32 -0.29
CA PRO A 51 -25.38 18.22 0.05
C PRO A 51 -23.95 18.77 -0.10
N PRO A 52 -23.03 18.45 0.82
CA PRO A 52 -21.67 18.94 0.70
C PRO A 52 -21.12 18.38 -0.62
N GLN A 53 -20.95 19.26 -1.60
CA GLN A 53 -20.51 18.90 -2.94
C GLN A 53 -18.99 19.07 -3.00
N GLY A 54 -18.31 18.04 -3.47
CA GLY A 54 -16.86 18.06 -3.67
C GLY A 54 -16.13 16.85 -3.11
N LEU A 55 -14.84 16.77 -3.43
CA LEU A 55 -13.96 15.67 -3.03
C LEU A 55 -13.80 15.56 -1.51
N LEU A 56 -13.76 16.73 -0.83
CA LEU A 56 -13.63 16.85 0.62
C LEU A 56 -14.84 16.25 1.34
N ALA A 57 -16.04 16.65 0.92
CA ALA A 57 -17.30 16.16 1.44
C ALA A 57 -17.43 14.64 1.37
N ARG A 58 -17.15 14.07 0.19
CA ARG A 58 -17.20 12.61 -0.04
C ARG A 58 -16.14 11.86 0.77
N THR A 59 -14.97 12.46 0.98
CA THR A 59 -13.91 11.85 1.79
C THR A 59 -14.30 11.87 3.27
N VAL A 60 -14.79 13.00 3.77
CA VAL A 60 -15.23 13.17 5.17
C VAL A 60 -16.41 12.25 5.50
N THR A 61 -17.42 12.16 4.64
CA THR A 61 -18.56 11.28 4.88
C THR A 61 -18.16 9.80 4.90
N ASN A 62 -17.30 9.37 3.98
CA ASN A 62 -16.81 7.98 3.97
C ASN A 62 -15.94 7.66 5.20
N VAL A 63 -15.10 8.60 5.64
CA VAL A 63 -14.27 8.45 6.85
C VAL A 63 -15.15 8.30 8.08
N ILE A 64 -16.10 9.21 8.26
CA ILE A 64 -17.00 9.21 9.42
C ILE A 64 -17.87 7.95 9.43
N LEU A 65 -18.37 7.50 8.26
CA LEU A 65 -19.20 6.31 8.18
C LEU A 65 -18.42 5.04 8.54
N VAL A 66 -17.22 4.86 7.97
CA VAL A 66 -16.35 3.71 8.29
C VAL A 66 -15.97 3.73 9.76
N TRP A 67 -15.63 4.90 10.30
CA TRP A 67 -15.34 5.06 11.72
C TRP A 67 -16.52 4.67 12.61
N ALA A 68 -17.72 5.20 12.31
CA ALA A 68 -18.92 4.95 13.08
C ALA A 68 -19.32 3.46 13.08
N VAL A 69 -19.17 2.79 11.93
CA VAL A 69 -19.44 1.35 11.81
C VAL A 69 -18.44 0.54 12.64
N VAL A 70 -17.14 0.82 12.54
CA VAL A 70 -16.13 0.05 13.28
C VAL A 70 -16.22 0.32 14.79
N TRP A 71 -16.52 1.56 15.18
CA TRP A 71 -16.77 1.92 16.58
C TRP A 71 -18.00 1.18 17.15
N SER A 72 -19.09 1.09 16.38
CA SER A 72 -20.30 0.36 16.77
C SER A 72 -20.05 -1.13 17.05
N ILE A 73 -19.10 -1.74 16.35
CA ILE A 73 -18.77 -3.17 16.49
C ILE A 73 -17.75 -3.41 17.62
N THR A 74 -16.75 -2.54 17.76
CA THR A 74 -15.54 -2.85 18.52
C THR A 74 -15.47 -2.15 19.88
N GLY A 75 -16.38 -1.22 20.18
CA GLY A 75 -16.50 -0.60 21.50
C GLY A 75 -15.20 0.07 21.98
N SER A 76 -14.58 -0.51 23.02
CA SER A 76 -13.40 0.05 23.70
C SER A 76 -12.10 0.00 22.90
N GLU A 77 -11.95 -0.92 21.94
CA GLU A 77 -10.75 -1.04 21.09
C GLU A 77 -10.66 0.06 20.01
N CYS A 78 -11.75 0.81 19.81
CA CYS A 78 -11.81 2.00 18.96
C CYS A 78 -11.62 3.31 19.72
N LEU A 79 -11.42 3.27 21.04
CA LEU A 79 -11.07 4.45 21.82
C LEU A 79 -9.59 4.82 21.60
N PRO A 80 -9.21 6.08 21.88
CA PRO A 80 -7.81 6.48 21.80
C PRO A 80 -6.95 5.60 22.71
N GLY A 81 -5.86 5.04 22.17
CA GLY A 81 -5.03 4.01 22.80
C GLY A 81 -5.33 2.57 22.38
N GLY A 82 -6.45 2.31 21.70
CA GLY A 82 -6.79 0.99 21.14
C GLY A 82 -6.06 0.68 19.82
N ASN A 83 -5.85 -0.61 19.55
CA ASN A 83 -5.13 -1.04 18.33
C ASN A 83 -5.89 -0.69 17.05
N ILE A 84 -7.21 -0.88 17.05
CA ILE A 84 -8.05 -0.63 15.87
C ILE A 84 -8.20 0.87 15.61
N PHE A 85 -8.27 1.67 16.67
CA PHE A 85 -8.14 3.12 16.57
C PHE A 85 -6.84 3.50 15.84
N GLY A 86 -5.70 2.95 16.25
CA GLY A 86 -4.42 3.28 15.63
C GLY A 86 -4.33 2.90 14.15
N ILE A 87 -4.82 1.72 13.78
CA ILE A 87 -4.84 1.25 12.38
C ILE A 87 -5.74 2.12 11.50
N LEU A 88 -6.95 2.46 11.96
CA LEU A 88 -7.87 3.32 11.22
C LEU A 88 -7.33 4.74 11.10
N PHE A 89 -6.81 5.30 12.18
CA PHE A 89 -6.21 6.63 12.20
C PHE A 89 -5.06 6.71 11.19
N LEU A 90 -4.17 5.72 11.21
CA LEU A 90 -3.08 5.62 10.24
C LEU A 90 -3.59 5.51 8.81
N PHE A 91 -4.60 4.68 8.55
CA PHE A 91 -5.16 4.53 7.21
C PHE A 91 -5.68 5.86 6.66
N PHE A 92 -6.49 6.59 7.43
CA PHE A 92 -7.05 7.86 6.99
C PHE A 92 -5.97 8.92 6.79
N PHE A 93 -5.03 9.03 7.72
CA PHE A 93 -3.94 10.00 7.61
C PHE A 93 -3.02 9.68 6.43
N ALA A 94 -2.75 8.39 6.15
CA ALA A 94 -2.00 7.97 4.97
C ALA A 94 -2.73 8.29 3.66
N VAL A 95 -4.04 8.03 3.58
CA VAL A 95 -4.85 8.40 2.39
C VAL A 95 -4.84 9.92 2.17
N ILE A 96 -5.00 10.70 3.23
CA ILE A 96 -4.95 12.17 3.16
C ILE A 96 -3.55 12.63 2.72
N GLY A 97 -2.49 12.11 3.35
CA GLY A 97 -1.10 12.43 2.99
C GLY A 97 -0.79 12.11 1.53
N GLY A 98 -1.22 10.95 1.04
CA GLY A 98 -1.08 10.56 -0.36
C GLY A 98 -1.83 11.48 -1.33
N LYS A 99 -3.06 11.89 -1.00
CA LYS A 99 -3.84 12.84 -1.81
C LYS A 99 -3.20 14.23 -1.82
N ILE A 100 -2.75 14.73 -0.67
CA ILE A 100 -2.08 16.03 -0.56
C ILE A 100 -0.83 16.05 -1.45
N PHE A 101 0.03 15.04 -1.33
CA PHE A 101 1.24 14.95 -2.16
C PHE A 101 0.93 14.78 -3.64
N GLY A 102 -0.13 14.06 -3.99
CA GLY A 102 -0.60 13.95 -5.38
C GLY A 102 -1.15 15.26 -5.96
N LEU A 103 -1.60 16.19 -5.11
CA LEU A 103 -2.08 17.52 -5.52
C LEU A 103 -0.96 18.55 -5.64
N ILE A 104 0.15 18.36 -4.91
CA ILE A 104 1.33 19.23 -4.99
C ILE A 104 2.01 19.00 -6.34
N ARG A 105 1.66 19.82 -7.32
CA ARG A 105 2.36 19.92 -8.62
C ARG A 105 3.31 21.09 -8.58
N ILE A 106 4.60 20.81 -8.43
CA ILE A 106 5.64 21.83 -8.51
C ILE A 106 5.93 22.06 -10.02
N PRO A 107 5.89 23.30 -10.54
CA PRO A 107 6.01 23.57 -11.98
C PRO A 107 7.30 23.03 -12.64
N THR A 108 8.35 22.80 -11.85
CA THR A 108 9.68 22.37 -12.30
C THR A 108 9.99 20.88 -12.04
N LEU A 109 9.08 20.14 -11.38
CA LEU A 109 9.29 18.72 -11.03
C LEU A 109 8.10 17.86 -11.49
N PRO A 110 8.33 16.57 -11.82
CA PRO A 110 7.25 15.63 -12.04
C PRO A 110 6.36 15.52 -10.79
N PRO A 111 5.07 15.16 -10.94
CA PRO A 111 4.15 15.04 -9.82
C PRO A 111 4.73 14.09 -8.76
N LEU A 112 4.73 14.53 -7.51
CA LEU A 112 5.27 13.72 -6.42
C LEU A 112 4.45 12.44 -6.29
N PRO A 113 5.11 11.27 -6.16
CA PRO A 113 4.40 10.01 -6.03
C PRO A 113 3.57 10.01 -4.74
N PRO A 114 2.27 9.65 -4.77
CA PRO A 114 1.42 9.57 -3.58
C PRO A 114 1.98 8.66 -2.47
N LEU A 115 2.82 7.69 -2.84
CA LEU A 115 3.53 6.78 -1.94
C LEU A 115 4.34 7.54 -0.88
N LEU A 116 4.99 8.64 -1.27
CA LEU A 116 5.81 9.46 -0.37
C LEU A 116 4.94 10.13 0.69
N GLY A 117 3.79 10.67 0.30
CA GLY A 117 2.84 11.28 1.25
C GLY A 117 2.25 10.27 2.24
N MET A 118 1.97 9.05 1.80
CA MET A 118 1.51 7.97 2.68
C MET A 118 2.57 7.56 3.70
N LEU A 119 3.83 7.47 3.29
CA LEU A 119 4.96 7.15 4.17
C LEU A 119 5.22 8.27 5.19
N LEU A 120 5.27 9.52 4.73
CA LEU A 120 5.45 10.68 5.60
C LEU A 120 4.33 10.81 6.63
N ALA A 121 3.10 10.51 6.25
CA ALA A 121 1.97 10.47 7.18
C ALA A 121 2.23 9.49 8.35
N GLY A 122 2.67 8.26 8.06
CA GLY A 122 3.06 7.29 9.09
C GLY A 122 4.23 7.76 9.96
N PHE A 123 5.26 8.34 9.33
CA PHE A 123 6.42 8.90 10.03
C PHE A 123 6.02 10.00 11.02
N LEU A 124 5.14 10.92 10.61
CA LEU A 124 4.67 12.01 11.46
C LEU A 124 3.85 11.49 12.65
N ILE A 125 3.01 10.47 12.44
CA ILE A 125 2.25 9.82 13.51
C ILE A 125 3.19 9.27 14.60
N ARG A 126 4.26 8.58 14.20
CA ARG A 126 5.20 7.95 15.13
C ARG A 126 6.09 8.95 15.88
N ASN A 127 6.48 10.05 15.23
CA ASN A 127 7.45 11.00 15.78
C ASN A 127 6.81 12.20 16.49
N THR A 128 5.49 12.35 16.43
CA THR A 128 4.77 13.38 17.19
C THR A 128 4.34 12.82 18.55
N PRO A 129 4.90 13.28 19.69
CA PRO A 129 4.72 12.63 20.99
C PRO A 129 3.25 12.49 21.40
N PHE A 130 2.46 13.57 21.27
CA PHE A 130 1.03 13.53 21.58
C PHE A 130 0.23 12.53 20.74
N ILE A 131 0.62 12.31 19.48
CA ILE A 131 -0.09 11.41 18.57
C ILE A 131 0.36 9.97 18.78
N SER A 132 1.65 9.74 19.02
CA SER A 132 2.20 8.40 19.25
C SER A 132 1.67 7.74 20.53
N ASP A 133 1.35 8.52 21.57
CA ASP A 133 0.77 7.97 22.80
C ASP A 133 -0.68 7.49 22.59
N ILE A 134 -1.40 8.15 21.68
CA ILE A 134 -2.80 7.86 21.34
C ILE A 134 -2.89 6.75 20.28
N VAL A 135 -1.92 6.70 19.36
CA VAL A 135 -1.89 5.78 18.21
C VAL A 135 -0.90 4.65 18.48
N GLN A 136 -1.39 3.63 19.18
CA GLN A 136 -0.63 2.39 19.38
C GLN A 136 -1.09 1.32 18.40
N ILE A 137 -0.15 0.80 17.60
CA ILE A 137 -0.41 -0.25 16.63
C ILE A 137 0.36 -1.49 17.06
N ASN A 138 -0.36 -2.59 17.23
CA ASN A 138 0.24 -3.86 17.58
C ASN A 138 1.13 -4.35 16.41
N PRO A 139 2.39 -4.75 16.68
CA PRO A 139 3.31 -5.20 15.63
C PRO A 139 2.80 -6.41 14.85
N ASN A 140 2.02 -7.30 15.47
CA ASN A 140 1.44 -8.47 14.78
C ASN A 140 0.41 -8.06 13.72
N TRP A 141 -0.46 -7.09 14.06
CA TRP A 141 -1.42 -6.53 13.11
C TRP A 141 -0.74 -5.74 12.01
N SER A 142 0.30 -4.96 12.35
CA SER A 142 1.14 -4.25 11.37
C SER A 142 1.77 -5.24 10.37
N ALA A 143 2.39 -6.31 10.86
CA ALA A 143 3.01 -7.33 10.01
C ALA A 143 1.97 -8.04 9.14
N ALA A 144 0.79 -8.38 9.68
CA ALA A 144 -0.29 -9.00 8.91
C ALA A 144 -0.78 -8.10 7.77
N LEU A 145 -1.08 -6.83 8.04
CA LEU A 145 -1.53 -5.88 7.02
C LEU A 145 -0.49 -5.63 5.92
N ARG A 146 0.80 -5.52 6.30
CA ARG A 146 1.90 -5.41 5.32
C ARG A 146 2.02 -6.65 4.45
N ASN A 147 1.87 -7.85 5.02
CA ASN A 147 1.91 -9.10 4.25
C ASN A 147 0.70 -9.25 3.30
N ILE A 148 -0.49 -8.80 3.72
CA ILE A 148 -1.66 -8.74 2.85
C ILE A 148 -1.40 -7.80 1.67
N ALA A 149 -0.95 -6.58 1.93
CA ALA A 149 -0.65 -5.61 0.88
C ALA A 149 0.44 -6.12 -0.08
N LEU A 150 1.49 -6.75 0.46
CA LEU A 150 2.55 -7.37 -0.34
C LEU A 150 2.00 -8.51 -1.22
N SER A 151 1.10 -9.35 -0.70
CA SER A 151 0.43 -10.37 -1.50
C SER A 151 -0.35 -9.76 -2.66
N VAL A 152 -1.11 -8.67 -2.40
CA VAL A 152 -1.92 -8.00 -3.43
C VAL A 152 -1.04 -7.40 -4.54
N ILE A 153 0.08 -6.76 -4.21
CA ILE A 153 0.96 -6.19 -5.25
C ILE A 153 1.69 -7.27 -6.06
N LEU A 154 2.08 -8.39 -5.43
CA LEU A 154 2.71 -9.50 -6.16
C LEU A 154 1.74 -10.19 -7.11
N VAL A 155 0.46 -10.31 -6.72
CA VAL A 155 -0.60 -10.74 -7.65
C VAL A 155 -0.69 -9.79 -8.83
N ARG A 156 -0.70 -8.48 -8.57
CA ARG A 156 -0.76 -7.46 -9.63
C ARG A 156 0.46 -7.53 -10.56
N ALA A 157 1.65 -7.78 -10.00
CA ALA A 157 2.87 -7.99 -10.75
C ALA A 157 2.77 -9.23 -11.64
N GLY A 158 2.38 -10.38 -11.07
CA GLY A 158 2.27 -11.66 -11.77
C GLY A 158 1.26 -11.61 -12.91
N LEU A 159 0.09 -10.99 -12.70
CA LEU A 159 -0.87 -10.75 -13.76
C LEU A 159 -0.26 -9.85 -14.85
N GLY A 160 0.43 -8.77 -14.49
CA GLY A 160 1.04 -7.85 -15.47
C GLY A 160 2.20 -8.40 -16.31
N LEU A 161 2.72 -9.59 -16.02
CA LEU A 161 3.82 -10.19 -16.79
C LEU A 161 3.36 -10.67 -18.19
N ASP A 162 4.23 -10.47 -19.19
CA ASP A 162 4.08 -11.05 -20.53
C ASP A 162 4.95 -12.31 -20.69
N PRO A 163 4.34 -13.50 -20.95
CA PRO A 163 5.09 -14.75 -21.14
C PRO A 163 6.06 -14.70 -22.33
N LYS A 164 5.75 -13.96 -23.39
CA LYS A 164 6.62 -13.88 -24.59
C LYS A 164 7.88 -13.08 -24.28
N ALA A 165 7.73 -11.91 -23.67
CA ALA A 165 8.85 -11.09 -23.20
C ALA A 165 9.72 -11.84 -22.18
N LEU A 166 9.12 -12.52 -21.20
CA LEU A 166 9.86 -13.25 -20.17
C LEU A 166 10.68 -14.41 -20.77
N LYS A 167 10.09 -15.19 -21.69
CA LYS A 167 10.82 -16.29 -22.37
C LYS A 167 12.01 -15.78 -23.18
N LYS A 168 11.86 -14.63 -23.84
CA LYS A 168 12.92 -13.96 -24.60
C LYS A 168 14.05 -13.46 -23.71
N LEU A 169 13.73 -12.95 -22.52
CA LEU A 169 14.68 -12.27 -21.63
C LEU A 169 15.13 -13.11 -20.43
N LYS A 170 14.80 -14.40 -20.35
CA LYS A 170 15.08 -15.25 -19.19
C LYS A 170 16.53 -15.20 -18.67
N ALA A 171 17.51 -15.17 -19.57
CA ALA A 171 18.93 -15.11 -19.20
C ALA A 171 19.31 -13.73 -18.63
N VAL A 172 18.74 -12.67 -19.19
CA VAL A 172 18.92 -11.30 -18.70
C VAL A 172 18.23 -11.10 -17.36
N CYS A 173 17.05 -11.68 -17.19
CA CYS A 173 16.29 -11.70 -15.93
C CYS A 173 17.13 -12.30 -14.81
N LEU A 174 17.67 -13.51 -15.00
CA LEU A 174 18.55 -14.13 -14.00
C LEU A 174 19.81 -13.31 -13.71
N ARG A 175 20.47 -12.78 -14.73
CA ARG A 175 21.65 -11.91 -14.53
C ARG A 175 21.31 -10.64 -13.74
N LEU A 176 20.17 -10.03 -14.02
CA LEU A 176 19.69 -8.82 -13.37
C LEU A 176 19.22 -9.06 -11.93
N SER A 177 18.69 -10.25 -11.62
CA SER A 177 18.30 -10.62 -10.26
C SER A 177 19.50 -10.92 -9.36
N PHE A 178 20.47 -11.70 -9.85
CA PHE A 178 21.59 -12.15 -9.02
C PHE A 178 22.74 -11.14 -9.00
N GLY A 179 23.11 -10.56 -10.15
CA GLY A 179 24.31 -9.73 -10.27
C GLY A 179 24.30 -8.49 -9.37
N PRO A 180 23.37 -7.54 -9.57
CA PRO A 180 23.26 -6.34 -8.75
C PRO A 180 23.08 -6.63 -7.27
N CYS A 181 22.19 -7.57 -6.92
CA CYS A 181 21.91 -7.94 -5.52
C CYS A 181 23.18 -8.42 -4.79
N LEU A 182 23.92 -9.36 -5.38
CA LEU A 182 25.13 -9.91 -4.77
C LEU A 182 26.27 -8.89 -4.72
N THR A 183 26.48 -8.13 -5.81
CA THR A 183 27.53 -7.09 -5.83
C THR A 183 27.27 -5.98 -4.83
N GLU A 184 26.02 -5.53 -4.67
CA GLU A 184 25.63 -4.56 -3.66
C GLU A 184 25.75 -5.15 -2.25
N THR A 185 25.32 -6.39 -2.04
CA THR A 185 25.44 -7.08 -0.75
C THR A 185 26.89 -7.16 -0.31
N CYS A 186 27.80 -7.56 -1.20
CA CYS A 186 29.23 -7.62 -0.92
C CYS A 186 29.80 -6.22 -0.63
N ALA A 187 29.44 -5.21 -1.42
CA ALA A 187 29.89 -3.83 -1.19
C ALA A 187 29.40 -3.29 0.16
N ALA A 188 28.13 -3.48 0.48
CA ALA A 188 27.54 -3.11 1.76
C ALA A 188 28.18 -3.85 2.94
N ALA A 189 28.49 -5.15 2.80
CA ALA A 189 29.16 -5.92 3.83
C ALA A 189 30.60 -5.42 4.10
N ILE A 190 31.36 -5.14 3.04
CA ILE A 190 32.71 -4.56 3.14
C ILE A 190 32.65 -3.21 3.84
N LEU A 191 31.73 -2.33 3.42
CA LEU A 191 31.55 -1.01 4.02
C LEU A 191 31.10 -1.12 5.49
N ALA A 192 30.17 -2.02 5.80
CA ALA A 192 29.73 -2.24 7.18
C ALA A 192 30.87 -2.73 8.08
N HIS A 193 31.76 -3.58 7.57
CA HIS A 193 32.92 -4.06 8.31
C HIS A 193 33.93 -2.95 8.57
N PHE A 194 34.33 -2.20 7.55
CA PHE A 194 35.39 -1.20 7.68
C PHE A 194 34.91 0.14 8.24
N LEU A 195 33.68 0.57 7.92
CA LEU A 195 33.15 1.87 8.30
C LEU A 195 32.38 1.83 9.62
N MET A 196 31.65 0.73 9.89
CA MET A 196 30.82 0.58 11.10
C MET A 196 31.41 -0.40 12.12
N HIS A 197 32.60 -0.97 11.83
CA HIS A 197 33.28 -1.97 12.68
C HIS A 197 32.41 -3.17 13.04
N LEU A 198 31.51 -3.58 12.12
CA LEU A 198 30.66 -4.75 12.30
C LEU A 198 31.39 -6.04 11.91
N PRO A 199 31.15 -7.19 12.57
CA PRO A 199 31.64 -8.48 12.10
C PRO A 199 31.11 -8.82 10.70
N TRP A 200 31.83 -9.66 9.96
CA TRP A 200 31.47 -10.03 8.58
C TRP A 200 30.06 -10.60 8.47
N GLU A 201 29.64 -11.42 9.42
CA GLU A 201 28.31 -12.03 9.45
C GLU A 201 27.22 -10.95 9.51
N TRP A 202 27.39 -9.96 10.39
CA TRP A 202 26.48 -8.82 10.52
C TRP A 202 26.53 -7.90 9.30
N GLY A 203 27.70 -7.74 8.69
CA GLY A 203 27.87 -7.01 7.44
C GLY A 203 27.09 -7.64 6.29
N PHE A 204 27.16 -8.98 6.14
CA PHE A 204 26.40 -9.70 5.11
C PHE A 204 24.89 -9.72 5.40
N ILE A 205 24.48 -9.89 6.67
CA ILE A 205 23.08 -9.73 7.07
C ILE A 205 22.56 -8.37 6.62
N LEU A 206 23.30 -7.30 6.93
CA LEU A 206 22.94 -5.95 6.50
C LEU A 206 22.94 -5.80 4.97
N GLY A 207 23.94 -6.35 4.29
CA GLY A 207 24.06 -6.31 2.85
C GLY A 207 22.87 -6.95 2.13
N PHE A 208 22.41 -8.12 2.58
CA PHE A 208 21.23 -8.77 2.00
C PHE A 208 19.93 -8.00 2.28
N VAL A 209 19.82 -7.31 3.43
CA VAL A 209 18.70 -6.39 3.66
C VAL A 209 18.76 -5.20 2.70
N LEU A 210 19.95 -4.64 2.49
CA LEU A 210 20.15 -3.51 1.59
C LEU A 210 20.00 -3.86 0.10
N GLY A 211 20.34 -5.10 -0.27
CA GLY A 211 20.34 -5.60 -1.64
C GLY A 211 18.96 -5.86 -2.25
N ALA A 212 17.91 -5.93 -1.43
CA ALA A 212 16.55 -6.20 -1.88
C ALA A 212 15.88 -5.01 -2.58
N VAL A 213 15.24 -5.26 -3.73
CA VAL A 213 14.39 -4.28 -4.41
C VAL A 213 13.01 -4.19 -3.74
N SER A 214 12.33 -3.05 -3.88
CA SER A 214 10.94 -2.91 -3.43
C SER A 214 9.94 -3.12 -4.59
N PRO A 215 9.27 -4.28 -4.72
CA PRO A 215 8.25 -4.49 -5.75
C PRO A 215 7.06 -3.54 -5.55
N ALA A 216 6.77 -3.11 -4.33
CA ALA A 216 5.69 -2.18 -4.03
C ALA A 216 5.83 -0.80 -4.68
N VAL A 217 7.06 -0.41 -5.03
CA VAL A 217 7.35 0.87 -5.72
C VAL A 217 7.60 0.65 -7.21
N VAL A 218 8.32 -0.43 -7.56
CA VAL A 218 8.67 -0.75 -8.95
C VAL A 218 7.43 -1.21 -9.73
N VAL A 219 6.63 -2.14 -9.19
CA VAL A 219 5.50 -2.76 -9.91
C VAL A 219 4.45 -1.73 -10.35
N PRO A 220 3.91 -0.85 -9.48
CA PRO A 220 2.93 0.14 -9.94
C PRO A 220 3.47 1.04 -11.04
N SER A 221 4.74 1.44 -10.93
CA SER A 221 5.41 2.30 -11.91
C SER A 221 5.58 1.58 -13.26
N MET A 222 5.99 0.31 -13.24
CA MET A 222 6.16 -0.52 -14.44
C MET A 222 4.83 -0.80 -15.13
N LEU A 223 3.76 -1.04 -14.38
CA LEU A 223 2.42 -1.25 -14.95
C LEU A 223 1.87 0.03 -15.62
N ILE A 224 2.12 1.21 -15.04
CA ILE A 224 1.73 2.48 -15.67
C ILE A 224 2.49 2.69 -17.00
N LEU A 225 3.80 2.42 -17.01
CA LEU A 225 4.61 2.53 -18.23
C LEU A 225 4.19 1.52 -19.30
N GLN A 226 3.89 0.29 -18.89
CA GLN A 226 3.39 -0.76 -19.78
C GLN A 226 2.03 -0.40 -20.37
N ALA A 227 1.11 0.16 -19.58
CA ALA A 227 -0.17 0.68 -20.08
C ALA A 227 0.00 1.85 -21.05
N GLY A 228 1.05 2.67 -20.87
CA GLY A 228 1.44 3.72 -21.81
C GLY A 228 2.23 3.23 -23.04
N GLY A 229 2.49 1.92 -23.18
CA GLY A 229 3.24 1.34 -24.30
C GLY A 229 4.77 1.52 -24.23
N TYR A 230 5.32 2.06 -23.15
CA TYR A 230 6.76 2.31 -23.02
C TYR A 230 7.54 1.04 -22.70
N GLY A 231 8.53 0.70 -23.53
CA GLY A 231 9.46 -0.41 -23.29
C GLY A 231 8.83 -1.81 -23.42
N VAL A 232 7.57 -1.90 -23.89
CA VAL A 232 6.81 -3.15 -24.03
C VAL A 232 7.40 -4.06 -25.10
N GLU A 233 7.77 -3.53 -26.27
CA GLU A 233 8.38 -4.31 -27.36
C GLU A 233 9.69 -5.00 -26.95
N LYS A 234 10.46 -4.32 -26.11
CA LYS A 234 11.72 -4.81 -25.55
C LYS A 234 11.53 -5.61 -24.26
N GLY A 235 10.32 -5.65 -23.70
CA GLY A 235 9.98 -6.39 -22.48
C GLY A 235 10.58 -5.83 -21.20
N VAL A 236 10.93 -4.55 -21.16
CA VAL A 236 11.62 -3.92 -20.01
C VAL A 236 10.77 -3.93 -18.73
N PRO A 237 9.48 -3.52 -18.75
CA PRO A 237 8.63 -3.60 -17.55
C PRO A 237 8.48 -5.03 -17.01
N THR A 238 8.24 -6.00 -17.89
CA THR A 238 8.15 -7.42 -17.52
C THR A 238 9.45 -7.95 -16.94
N LEU A 239 10.58 -7.60 -17.54
CA LEU A 239 11.91 -7.96 -17.04
C LEU A 239 12.11 -7.43 -15.62
N LEU A 240 11.80 -6.16 -15.37
CA LEU A 240 12.00 -5.52 -14.07
C LEU A 240 11.08 -6.13 -12.98
N MET A 241 9.80 -6.37 -13.29
CA MET A 241 8.86 -6.99 -12.35
C MET A 241 9.25 -8.43 -12.00
N ALA A 242 9.63 -9.24 -13.00
CA ALA A 242 10.04 -10.62 -12.78
C ALA A 242 11.39 -10.70 -12.06
N ALA A 243 12.39 -9.94 -12.51
CA ALA A 243 13.72 -9.97 -11.92
C ALA A 243 13.72 -9.44 -10.48
N GLY A 244 12.86 -8.48 -10.15
CA GLY A 244 12.77 -7.90 -8.80
C GLY A 244 12.22 -8.90 -7.80
N SER A 245 11.31 -9.76 -8.24
CA SER A 245 10.76 -10.80 -7.38
C SER A 245 11.76 -11.92 -7.10
N ILE A 246 12.61 -12.27 -8.08
CA ILE A 246 13.72 -13.22 -7.87
C ILE A 246 14.80 -12.59 -6.96
N ASP A 247 15.11 -11.30 -7.15
CA ASP A 247 16.01 -10.51 -6.29
C ASP A 247 15.53 -10.54 -4.82
N ASP A 248 14.24 -10.35 -4.56
CA ASP A 248 13.67 -10.42 -3.21
C ASP A 248 13.85 -11.79 -2.54
N ILE A 249 13.67 -12.88 -3.29
CA ILE A 249 13.82 -14.23 -2.75
C ILE A 249 15.29 -14.53 -2.46
N LEU A 250 16.19 -14.10 -3.35
CA LEU A 250 17.63 -14.18 -3.13
C LEU A 250 18.03 -13.41 -1.86
N ALA A 251 17.51 -12.20 -1.68
CA ALA A 251 17.78 -11.37 -0.51
C ALA A 251 17.24 -12.00 0.78
N ILE A 252 16.00 -12.49 0.81
CA ILE A 252 15.41 -13.17 1.97
C ILE A 252 16.20 -14.43 2.32
N THR A 253 16.55 -15.23 1.31
CA THR A 253 17.33 -16.47 1.47
C THR A 253 18.71 -16.18 2.02
N GLY A 254 19.43 -15.22 1.42
CA GLY A 254 20.77 -14.81 1.84
C GLY A 254 20.77 -14.26 3.26
N PHE A 255 19.80 -13.41 3.58
CA PHE A 255 19.59 -12.90 4.93
C PHE A 255 19.41 -14.03 5.95
N ASN A 256 18.48 -14.97 5.72
CA ASN A 256 18.23 -16.08 6.63
C ASN A 256 19.46 -17.00 6.78
N THR A 257 20.22 -17.17 5.69
CA THR A 257 21.46 -17.97 5.70
C THR A 257 22.52 -17.31 6.58
N CYS A 258 22.77 -16.00 6.40
CA CYS A 258 23.72 -15.26 7.21
C CYS A 258 23.28 -15.15 8.68
N LEU A 259 21.97 -15.01 8.92
CA LEU A 259 21.41 -15.00 10.26
C LEU A 259 21.60 -16.36 10.96
N GLY A 260 21.34 -17.47 10.26
CA GLY A 260 21.56 -18.82 10.78
C GLY A 260 23.03 -19.08 11.13
N MET A 261 23.96 -18.58 10.31
CA MET A 261 25.40 -18.63 10.60
C MET A 261 25.76 -17.80 11.85
N ALA A 262 25.23 -16.59 11.98
CA ALA A 262 25.52 -15.69 13.10
C ALA A 262 25.03 -16.24 14.46
N PHE A 263 23.92 -16.99 14.48
CA PHE A 263 23.32 -17.57 15.68
C PHE A 263 23.59 -19.08 15.85
N SER A 264 24.57 -19.63 15.11
CA SER A 264 25.02 -21.02 15.23
C SER A 264 23.91 -22.08 15.05
N SER A 265 22.80 -21.71 14.41
CA SER A 265 21.61 -22.55 14.30
C SER A 265 21.66 -23.34 12.99
N GLY A 266 22.30 -24.52 13.05
CA GLY A 266 22.38 -25.49 11.95
C GLY A 266 23.64 -25.41 11.09
N SER A 267 23.86 -26.43 10.26
CA SER A 267 25.00 -26.47 9.33
C SER A 267 24.81 -25.48 8.18
N THR A 268 25.88 -24.82 7.73
CA THR A 268 25.86 -23.87 6.59
C THR A 268 25.23 -24.50 5.34
N LEU A 269 25.49 -25.79 5.11
CA LEU A 269 24.92 -26.55 4.00
C LEU A 269 23.38 -26.63 4.06
N TYR A 270 22.83 -26.85 5.26
CA TYR A 270 21.38 -26.91 5.47
C TYR A 270 20.71 -25.57 5.14
N ASN A 271 21.31 -24.45 5.53
CA ASN A 271 20.75 -23.12 5.26
C ASN A 271 20.76 -22.78 3.75
N ILE A 272 21.84 -23.15 3.04
CA ILE A 272 21.90 -22.99 1.57
C ILE A 272 20.86 -23.87 0.87
N LEU A 273 20.75 -25.14 1.28
CA LEU A 273 19.76 -26.08 0.72
C LEU A 273 18.33 -25.60 0.98
N ARG A 274 18.05 -25.04 2.16
CA ARG A 274 16.76 -24.44 2.50
C ARG A 274 16.40 -23.30 1.55
N GLY A 275 17.36 -22.46 1.18
CA GLY A 275 17.18 -21.41 0.20
C GLY A 275 16.74 -21.90 -1.18
N VAL A 276 17.45 -22.91 -1.71
CA VAL A 276 17.08 -23.54 -2.98
C VAL A 276 15.71 -24.22 -2.89
N LEU A 277 15.42 -24.84 -1.75
CA LEU A 277 14.12 -25.46 -1.47
C LEU A 277 12.99 -24.41 -1.42
N GLU A 278 13.19 -23.23 -0.84
CA GLU A 278 12.19 -22.15 -0.82
C GLU A 278 11.80 -21.71 -2.23
N VAL A 279 12.79 -21.57 -3.12
CA VAL A 279 12.55 -21.26 -4.54
C VAL A 279 11.78 -22.40 -5.22
N ALA A 280 12.21 -23.65 -5.03
CA ALA A 280 11.58 -24.80 -5.64
C ALA A 280 10.13 -24.96 -5.19
N VAL A 281 9.86 -24.87 -3.89
CA VAL A 281 8.51 -24.96 -3.31
C VAL A 281 7.64 -23.81 -3.82
N GLY A 282 8.17 -22.58 -3.89
CA GLY A 282 7.42 -21.43 -4.39
C GLY A 282 6.99 -21.60 -5.84
N ILE A 283 7.88 -22.09 -6.73
CA ILE A 283 7.57 -22.34 -8.14
C ILE A 283 6.57 -23.48 -8.29
N VAL A 284 6.80 -24.62 -7.61
CA VAL A 284 5.94 -25.80 -7.74
C VAL A 284 4.55 -25.53 -7.18
N ALA A 285 4.44 -25.00 -5.95
CA ALA A 285 3.16 -24.68 -5.33
C ALA A 285 2.43 -23.58 -6.12
N GLY A 286 3.15 -22.53 -6.56
CA GLY A 286 2.57 -21.46 -7.37
C GLY A 286 2.05 -21.98 -8.71
N GLY A 287 2.80 -22.86 -9.38
CA GLY A 287 2.38 -23.49 -10.63
C GLY A 287 1.14 -24.35 -10.45
N LEU A 288 1.12 -25.24 -9.44
CA LEU A 288 -0.03 -26.10 -9.14
C LEU A 288 -1.29 -25.28 -8.83
N LEU A 289 -1.18 -24.27 -7.97
CA LEU A 289 -2.30 -23.40 -7.63
C LEU A 289 -2.74 -22.53 -8.80
N GLY A 290 -1.81 -22.03 -9.63
CA GLY A 290 -2.13 -21.25 -10.83
C GLY A 290 -2.92 -22.09 -11.85
N VAL A 291 -2.49 -23.32 -12.09
CA VAL A 291 -3.22 -24.29 -12.93
C VAL A 291 -4.59 -24.61 -12.32
N PHE A 292 -4.68 -24.80 -11.01
CA PHE A 292 -5.95 -25.03 -10.32
C PHE A 292 -6.96 -23.90 -10.57
N ILE A 293 -6.56 -22.63 -10.44
CA ILE A 293 -7.45 -21.48 -10.68
C ILE A 293 -7.85 -21.37 -12.16
N GLN A 294 -7.03 -21.86 -13.09
CA GLN A 294 -7.36 -21.88 -14.50
C GLN A 294 -8.56 -22.80 -14.81
N TYR A 295 -8.69 -23.92 -14.10
CA TYR A 295 -9.72 -24.94 -14.37
C TYR A 295 -10.91 -24.92 -13.40
N PHE A 296 -10.70 -24.54 -12.13
CA PHE A 296 -11.70 -24.71 -11.08
C PHE A 296 -12.96 -23.81 -11.23
N PRO A 297 -12.87 -22.53 -11.61
CA PRO A 297 -14.05 -21.72 -11.93
C PRO A 297 -14.61 -22.17 -13.28
N SER A 298 -15.59 -23.09 -13.27
CA SER A 298 -16.25 -23.53 -14.50
C SER A 298 -16.88 -22.35 -15.23
N ASN A 299 -16.82 -22.37 -16.57
CA ASN A 299 -17.37 -21.33 -17.44
C ASN A 299 -18.88 -21.15 -17.29
N ASP A 300 -19.56 -22.11 -16.66
CA ASP A 300 -21.02 -22.11 -16.46
C ASP A 300 -21.47 -21.18 -15.31
N GLN A 301 -20.53 -20.57 -14.59
CA GLN A 301 -20.83 -19.76 -13.41
C GLN A 301 -21.01 -18.28 -13.75
N ALA A 302 -22.11 -17.68 -13.26
CA ALA A 302 -22.29 -16.23 -13.27
C ALA A 302 -21.16 -15.52 -12.48
N SER A 303 -20.80 -14.31 -12.93
CA SER A 303 -19.73 -13.44 -12.36
C SER A 303 -18.34 -14.07 -12.27
N LEU A 304 -17.96 -14.83 -13.30
CA LEU A 304 -16.68 -15.54 -13.42
C LEU A 304 -15.43 -14.70 -13.11
N VAL A 305 -15.39 -13.45 -13.59
CA VAL A 305 -14.27 -12.50 -13.35
C VAL A 305 -14.08 -12.22 -11.86
N TRP A 306 -15.17 -11.98 -11.11
CA TRP A 306 -15.11 -11.73 -9.67
C TRP A 306 -14.64 -12.96 -8.90
N LYS A 307 -15.08 -14.16 -9.31
CA LYS A 307 -14.64 -15.41 -8.69
C LYS A 307 -13.16 -15.67 -8.93
N ARG A 308 -12.68 -15.47 -10.17
CA ARG A 308 -11.25 -15.57 -10.50
C ARG A 308 -10.41 -14.59 -9.69
N ALA A 309 -10.84 -13.33 -9.59
CA ALA A 309 -10.16 -12.33 -8.77
C ALA A 309 -10.13 -12.73 -7.27
N TYR A 310 -11.26 -13.20 -6.74
CA TYR A 310 -11.36 -13.69 -5.37
C TYR A 310 -10.41 -14.87 -5.11
N PHE A 311 -10.39 -15.88 -5.99
CA PHE A 311 -9.51 -17.04 -5.84
C PHE A 311 -8.03 -16.66 -5.92
N VAL A 312 -7.65 -15.81 -6.87
CA VAL A 312 -6.25 -15.36 -6.99
C VAL A 312 -5.81 -14.61 -5.76
N LEU A 313 -6.60 -13.64 -5.28
CA LEU A 313 -6.26 -12.88 -4.08
C LEU A 313 -6.26 -13.76 -2.82
N GLY A 314 -7.28 -14.61 -2.65
CA GLY A 314 -7.42 -15.49 -1.49
C GLY A 314 -6.32 -16.54 -1.39
N LEU A 315 -6.05 -17.26 -2.48
CA LEU A 315 -4.98 -18.27 -2.51
C LEU A 315 -3.59 -17.64 -2.40
N SER A 316 -3.41 -16.41 -2.91
CA SER A 316 -2.15 -15.70 -2.73
C SER A 316 -1.92 -15.29 -1.28
N MET A 317 -2.95 -14.77 -0.59
CA MET A 317 -2.83 -14.49 0.85
C MET A 317 -2.57 -15.77 1.64
N PHE A 318 -3.31 -16.85 1.32
CA PHE A 318 -3.07 -18.16 1.92
C PHE A 318 -1.63 -18.65 1.70
N ALA A 319 -1.07 -18.47 0.50
CA ALA A 319 0.31 -18.84 0.22
C ALA A 319 1.32 -18.03 1.05
N VAL A 320 1.13 -16.71 1.21
CA VAL A 320 2.01 -15.87 2.03
C VAL A 320 1.93 -16.24 3.51
N PHE A 321 0.73 -16.37 4.08
CA PHE A 321 0.58 -16.71 5.50
C PHE A 321 0.94 -18.18 5.79
N GLY A 322 0.60 -19.09 4.88
CA GLY A 322 0.96 -20.49 4.96
C GLY A 322 2.48 -20.69 4.91
N SER A 323 3.18 -19.98 4.02
CA SER A 323 4.64 -20.08 3.94
C SER A 323 5.32 -19.56 5.21
N LEU A 324 4.74 -18.56 5.88
CA LEU A 324 5.21 -18.10 7.19
C LEU A 324 5.02 -19.16 8.26
N TYR A 325 3.86 -19.84 8.27
CA TYR A 325 3.57 -20.91 9.22
C TYR A 325 4.48 -22.12 9.04
N PHE A 326 4.74 -22.54 7.80
CA PHE A 326 5.65 -23.66 7.50
C PHE A 326 7.14 -23.30 7.60
N GLY A 327 7.48 -22.05 7.93
CA GLY A 327 8.87 -21.61 8.07
C GLY A 327 9.62 -21.45 6.75
N PHE A 328 8.94 -21.15 5.66
CA PHE A 328 9.54 -20.86 4.34
C PHE A 328 9.11 -19.46 3.85
N PRO A 329 9.55 -18.37 4.50
CA PRO A 329 9.05 -17.02 4.24
C PRO A 329 9.31 -16.52 2.80
N GLY A 330 10.41 -16.96 2.15
CA GLY A 330 10.72 -16.59 0.77
C GLY A 330 9.81 -17.25 -0.26
N SER A 331 9.34 -18.48 0.01
CA SER A 331 8.48 -19.25 -0.88
C SER A 331 7.11 -18.58 -1.12
N GLY A 332 6.56 -17.89 -0.13
CA GLY A 332 5.20 -17.33 -0.20
C GLY A 332 5.08 -16.27 -1.29
N GLY A 333 5.99 -15.30 -1.33
CA GLY A 333 5.98 -14.23 -2.34
C GLY A 333 6.23 -14.76 -3.76
N LEU A 334 7.14 -15.73 -3.91
CA LEU A 334 7.34 -16.38 -5.22
C LEU A 334 6.08 -17.13 -5.67
N CYS A 335 5.47 -17.87 -4.75
CA CYS A 335 4.26 -18.63 -5.01
C CYS A 335 3.14 -17.72 -5.50
N THR A 336 2.90 -16.57 -4.87
CA THR A 336 1.85 -15.63 -5.31
C THR A 336 2.10 -15.09 -6.71
N LEU A 337 3.34 -14.73 -7.04
CA LEU A 337 3.69 -14.23 -8.36
C LEU A 337 3.51 -15.31 -9.44
N VAL A 338 4.04 -16.52 -9.20
CA VAL A 338 3.95 -17.63 -10.15
C VAL A 338 2.49 -18.07 -10.33
N LEU A 339 1.73 -18.18 -9.23
CA LEU A 339 0.30 -18.46 -9.26
C LEU A 339 -0.47 -17.45 -10.11
N ALA A 340 -0.27 -16.16 -9.86
CA ALA A 340 -0.96 -15.10 -10.59
C ALA A 340 -0.57 -15.07 -12.07
N PHE A 341 0.71 -15.30 -12.38
CA PHE A 341 1.20 -15.38 -13.75
C PHE A 341 0.60 -16.55 -14.53
N ILE A 342 0.66 -17.77 -13.96
CA ILE A 342 0.13 -18.98 -14.60
C ILE A 342 -1.40 -18.89 -14.75
N ALA A 343 -2.11 -18.43 -13.71
CA ALA A 343 -3.55 -18.20 -13.80
C ALA A 343 -3.89 -17.20 -14.92
N GLY A 344 -3.16 -16.08 -14.99
CA GLY A 344 -3.35 -15.05 -16.02
C GLY A 344 -3.03 -15.52 -17.44
N MET A 345 -2.12 -16.47 -17.65
CA MET A 345 -1.83 -17.03 -18.98
C MET A 345 -3.01 -17.77 -19.59
N GLY A 346 -3.87 -18.37 -18.76
CA GLY A 346 -5.06 -19.08 -19.19
C GLY A 346 -6.23 -18.18 -19.55
N TRP A 347 -6.15 -16.90 -19.22
CA TRP A 347 -7.23 -15.94 -19.38
C TRP A 347 -6.90 -14.99 -20.51
N SER A 348 -7.73 -15.00 -21.54
CA SER A 348 -7.60 -14.10 -22.68
C SER A 348 -8.03 -12.68 -22.27
N ASN A 349 -9.07 -12.12 -22.86
CA ASN A 349 -9.54 -10.75 -22.56
C ASN A 349 -9.99 -10.55 -21.09
N GLU A 350 -10.36 -11.62 -20.39
CA GLU A 350 -10.79 -11.56 -18.99
C GLU A 350 -9.67 -11.20 -18.01
N LYS A 351 -8.40 -11.40 -18.41
CA LYS A 351 -7.24 -11.04 -17.61
C LYS A 351 -7.27 -9.56 -17.22
N VAL A 352 -7.62 -8.68 -18.17
CA VAL A 352 -7.69 -7.23 -17.96
C VAL A 352 -8.74 -6.88 -16.89
N ALA A 353 -9.90 -7.53 -16.95
CA ALA A 353 -10.96 -7.30 -15.98
C ALA A 353 -10.57 -7.79 -14.56
N VAL A 354 -9.83 -8.91 -14.45
CA VAL A 354 -9.29 -9.37 -13.16
C VAL A 354 -8.20 -8.41 -12.65
N GLU A 355 -7.33 -7.91 -13.52
CA GLU A 355 -6.30 -6.91 -13.17
C GLU A 355 -6.90 -5.62 -12.62
N GLU A 356 -8.03 -5.15 -13.18
CA GLU A 356 -8.75 -3.98 -12.66
C GLU A 356 -9.28 -4.21 -11.24
N ILE A 357 -9.87 -5.38 -10.96
CA ILE A 357 -10.35 -5.72 -9.61
C ILE A 357 -9.17 -5.77 -8.62
N VAL A 358 -8.05 -6.38 -9.02
CA VAL A 358 -6.83 -6.42 -8.20
C VAL A 358 -6.25 -5.02 -7.99
N ALA A 359 -6.32 -4.12 -9.00
CA ALA A 359 -5.90 -2.74 -8.87
C ALA A 359 -6.76 -1.96 -7.84
N VAL A 360 -8.07 -2.22 -7.79
CA VAL A 360 -8.95 -1.68 -6.75
C VAL A 360 -8.53 -2.20 -5.37
N ALA A 361 -8.26 -3.50 -5.23
CA ALA A 361 -7.76 -4.07 -3.98
C ALA A 361 -6.43 -3.42 -3.55
N TRP A 362 -5.51 -3.20 -4.50
CA TRP A 362 -4.24 -2.52 -4.23
C TRP A 362 -4.45 -1.09 -3.73
N ASN A 363 -5.38 -0.33 -4.31
CA ASN A 363 -5.67 1.03 -3.84
C ASN A 363 -6.15 1.07 -2.37
N ILE A 364 -6.79 -0.01 -1.89
CA ILE A 364 -7.22 -0.15 -0.49
C ILE A 364 -6.03 -0.51 0.41
N PHE A 365 -5.15 -1.41 -0.03
CA PHE A 365 -4.04 -1.91 0.81
C PHE A 365 -2.75 -1.09 0.73
N GLN A 366 -2.57 -0.28 -0.31
CA GLN A 366 -1.40 0.57 -0.50
C GLN A 366 -1.18 1.55 0.67
N PRO A 367 -2.20 2.28 1.20
CA PRO A 367 -2.01 3.15 2.36
C PRO A 367 -1.56 2.41 3.62
N PHE A 368 -2.04 1.18 3.84
CA PHE A 368 -1.58 0.36 4.96
C PHE A 368 -0.09 0.03 4.82
N LEU A 369 0.35 -0.39 3.64
CA LEU A 369 1.75 -0.75 3.43
C LEU A 369 2.69 0.43 3.72
N PHE A 370 2.49 1.56 3.05
CA PHE A 370 3.40 2.70 3.17
C PHE A 370 3.23 3.47 4.48
N GLY A 371 1.99 3.59 4.98
CA GLY A 371 1.72 4.21 6.28
C GLY A 371 2.33 3.42 7.44
N LEU A 372 2.19 2.09 7.46
CA LEU A 372 2.78 1.25 8.51
C LEU A 372 4.30 1.26 8.46
N ILE A 373 4.90 1.27 7.26
CA ILE A 373 6.35 1.43 7.10
C ILE A 373 6.83 2.76 7.68
N GLY A 374 6.14 3.87 7.38
CA GLY A 374 6.47 5.16 7.94
C GLY A 374 6.35 5.18 9.47
N ALA A 375 5.33 4.51 10.01
CA ALA A 375 5.08 4.44 11.45
C ALA A 375 6.09 3.59 12.24
N GLU A 376 6.92 2.78 11.59
CA GLU A 376 8.01 2.04 12.26
C GLU A 376 9.26 2.89 12.50
N ILE A 377 9.42 4.00 11.77
CA ILE A 377 10.61 4.86 11.85
C ILE A 377 10.50 5.79 13.07
N SER A 378 11.37 5.59 14.07
CA SER A 378 11.43 6.41 15.30
C SER A 378 12.76 7.15 15.42
N VAL A 379 12.74 8.47 15.22
CA VAL A 379 13.94 9.33 15.25
C VAL A 379 14.64 9.30 16.61
N LEU A 380 13.88 9.15 17.70
CA LEU A 380 14.40 9.08 19.07
C LEU A 380 15.34 7.89 19.30
N SER A 381 15.25 6.85 18.48
CA SER A 381 16.09 5.65 18.60
C SER A 381 17.39 5.75 17.78
N LEU A 382 17.53 6.74 16.90
CA LEU A 382 18.69 6.87 16.02
C LEU A 382 19.73 7.83 16.62
N ARG A 383 20.98 7.35 16.74
CA ARG A 383 22.13 8.19 17.10
C ARG A 383 22.63 8.94 15.86
N PRO A 384 22.77 10.29 15.91
CA PRO A 384 23.14 11.09 14.73
C PRO A 384 24.44 10.64 14.06
N GLU A 385 25.44 10.25 14.84
CA GLU A 385 26.72 9.75 14.35
C GLU A 385 26.58 8.45 13.55
N THR A 386 25.72 7.53 14.01
CA THR A 386 25.44 6.28 13.31
C THR A 386 24.67 6.53 12.02
N VAL A 387 23.71 7.48 12.03
CA VAL A 387 22.92 7.85 10.84
C VAL A 387 23.82 8.29 9.68
N GLY A 388 24.85 9.10 9.94
CA GLY A 388 25.79 9.55 8.91
C GLY A 388 26.51 8.37 8.23
N LEU A 389 27.00 7.42 9.03
CA LEU A 389 27.67 6.21 8.52
C LEU A 389 26.71 5.29 7.75
N CYS A 390 25.44 5.19 8.19
CA CYS A 390 24.40 4.45 7.48
C CYS A 390 24.12 5.06 6.09
N ILE A 391 23.95 6.39 6.02
CA ILE A 391 23.70 7.11 4.76
C ILE A 391 24.89 6.94 3.81
N ALA A 392 26.12 7.07 4.31
CA ALA A 392 27.32 6.87 3.50
C ALA A 392 27.40 5.43 2.96
N THR A 393 27.18 4.43 3.81
CA THR A 393 27.16 3.01 3.41
C THR A 393 26.11 2.74 2.33
N LEU A 394 24.88 3.22 2.54
CA LEU A 394 23.77 3.04 1.59
C LEU A 394 24.05 3.77 0.27
N GLY A 395 24.59 4.98 0.32
CA GLY A 395 24.92 5.77 -0.87
C GLY A 395 25.98 5.09 -1.75
N ILE A 396 27.07 4.62 -1.15
CA ILE A 396 28.15 3.93 -1.89
C ILE A 396 27.65 2.59 -2.44
N ALA A 397 26.95 1.79 -1.63
CA ALA A 397 26.38 0.52 -2.06
C ALA A 397 25.40 0.69 -3.23
N LEU A 398 24.57 1.75 -3.21
CA LEU A 398 23.67 2.08 -4.30
C LEU A 398 24.40 2.45 -5.60
N ILE A 399 25.50 3.21 -5.51
CA ILE A 399 26.33 3.52 -6.69
C ILE A 399 26.88 2.24 -7.31
N VAL A 400 27.39 1.32 -6.48
CA VAL A 400 27.84 0.00 -6.94
C VAL A 400 26.70 -0.76 -7.62
N ARG A 401 25.50 -0.76 -7.04
CA ARG A 401 24.29 -1.38 -7.63
C ARG A 401 23.98 -0.82 -9.01
N ILE A 402 24.01 0.50 -9.19
CA ILE A 402 23.73 1.17 -10.47
C ILE A 402 24.76 0.74 -11.52
N ILE A 403 26.05 0.73 -11.17
CA ILE A 403 27.13 0.32 -12.07
C ILE A 403 26.98 -1.16 -12.44
N ALA A 404 26.78 -2.03 -11.45
CA ALA A 404 26.61 -3.47 -11.66
C ALA A 404 25.39 -3.76 -12.54
N THR A 405 24.27 -3.07 -12.32
CA THR A 405 23.06 -3.20 -13.13
C THR A 405 23.33 -2.80 -14.58
N PHE A 406 24.01 -1.68 -14.81
CA PHE A 406 24.37 -1.23 -16.14
C PHE A 406 25.26 -2.26 -16.88
N LEU A 407 26.23 -2.85 -16.19
CA LEU A 407 27.10 -3.89 -16.75
C LEU A 407 26.34 -5.18 -17.06
N MET A 408 25.43 -5.61 -16.18
CA MET A 408 24.66 -6.84 -16.36
C MET A 408 23.67 -6.75 -17.54
N VAL A 409 23.16 -5.56 -17.82
CA VAL A 409 22.19 -5.27 -18.89
C VAL A 409 22.90 -4.98 -20.23
N SER A 410 24.22 -4.71 -20.22
CA SER A 410 24.95 -4.27 -21.40
C SER A 410 25.00 -5.27 -22.56
N PHE A 411 24.87 -6.56 -22.28
CA PHE A 411 24.90 -7.64 -23.27
C PHE A 411 23.51 -8.07 -23.77
N ALA A 412 22.44 -7.40 -23.35
CA ALA A 412 21.07 -7.81 -23.63
C ALA A 412 20.47 -7.20 -24.92
N GLY A 413 21.24 -6.43 -25.69
CA GLY A 413 20.75 -5.79 -26.93
C GLY A 413 19.80 -4.60 -26.70
N PHE A 414 19.87 -3.98 -25.50
CA PHE A 414 19.16 -2.75 -25.18
C PHE A 414 19.91 -1.51 -25.65
N ASN A 415 19.17 -0.45 -25.94
CA ASN A 415 19.69 0.88 -26.24
C ASN A 415 20.33 1.52 -25.00
N PHE A 416 21.22 2.49 -25.18
CA PHE A 416 21.88 3.18 -24.07
C PHE A 416 20.88 3.84 -23.10
N LYS A 417 19.82 4.46 -23.63
CA LYS A 417 18.74 5.06 -22.82
C LYS A 417 17.98 4.00 -21.99
N GLU A 418 17.75 2.82 -22.55
CA GLU A 418 17.09 1.70 -21.87
C GLU A 418 17.97 1.12 -20.76
N LYS A 419 19.28 1.00 -20.99
CA LYS A 419 20.25 0.55 -19.98
C LYS A 419 20.27 1.49 -18.77
N ILE A 420 20.27 2.80 -19.01
CA ILE A 420 20.18 3.80 -17.93
C ILE A 420 18.84 3.67 -17.21
N PHE A 421 17.73 3.56 -17.96
CA PHE A 421 16.40 3.41 -17.37
C PHE A 421 16.32 2.18 -16.45
N VAL A 422 16.78 1.01 -16.91
CA VAL A 422 16.80 -0.23 -16.10
C VAL A 422 17.65 -0.03 -14.84
N SER A 423 18.80 0.63 -14.96
CA SER A 423 19.71 0.87 -13.83
C SER A 423 19.09 1.82 -12.78
N LEU A 424 18.38 2.86 -13.22
CA LEU A 424 17.69 3.80 -12.34
C LEU A 424 16.41 3.21 -11.74
N ALA A 425 15.69 2.38 -12.51
CA ALA A 425 14.50 1.67 -12.04
C ALA A 425 14.83 0.65 -10.94
N TRP A 426 16.09 0.24 -10.80
CA TRP A 426 16.58 -0.72 -9.79
C TRP A 426 17.02 -0.07 -8.47
N ILE A 427 16.85 1.26 -8.32
CA ILE A 427 17.17 2.03 -7.10
C ILE A 427 16.17 1.86 -5.95
N PRO A 428 14.84 1.72 -6.17
CA PRO A 428 13.86 1.80 -5.08
C PRO A 428 14.08 0.77 -3.96
N LYS A 429 14.36 1.27 -2.75
CA LYS A 429 14.48 0.51 -1.48
C LYS A 429 13.35 0.92 -0.55
N ALA A 430 12.62 -0.05 0.02
CA ALA A 430 11.60 0.21 1.05
C ALA A 430 11.07 -1.08 1.69
N THR A 431 10.21 -1.83 1.00
CA THR A 431 9.24 -2.70 1.68
C THR A 431 9.79 -4.03 2.12
N VAL A 432 10.73 -4.61 1.37
CA VAL A 432 11.32 -5.92 1.67
C VAL A 432 12.26 -5.82 2.87
N GLN A 433 12.96 -4.70 3.01
CA GLN A 433 13.88 -4.44 4.11
C GLN A 433 13.15 -4.42 5.46
N VAL A 434 12.04 -3.69 5.46
CA VAL A 434 11.13 -3.56 6.60
C VAL A 434 10.46 -4.89 6.93
N LYS A 435 10.08 -5.69 5.92
CA LYS A 435 9.55 -7.04 6.14
C LYS A 435 10.59 -7.96 6.79
N ILE A 436 11.79 -8.07 6.22
CA ILE A 436 12.87 -8.92 6.73
C ILE A 436 13.21 -8.51 8.17
N CYS A 437 13.33 -7.21 8.42
CA CYS A 437 13.68 -6.70 9.75
C CYS A 437 12.55 -6.82 10.76
N SER A 438 11.28 -6.66 10.38
CA SER A 438 10.16 -6.85 11.31
C SER A 438 10.08 -8.28 11.85
N PHE A 439 10.50 -9.30 11.10
CA PHE A 439 10.53 -10.68 11.58
C PHE A 439 11.63 -10.93 12.63
N HIS A 440 12.76 -10.24 12.51
CA HIS A 440 13.96 -10.50 13.33
C HIS A 440 14.39 -9.28 14.15
N TRP A 441 13.51 -8.31 14.36
CA TRP A 441 13.83 -6.99 14.93
C TRP A 441 14.52 -7.08 16.29
N THR A 442 14.09 -8.02 17.13
CA THR A 442 14.67 -8.28 18.44
C THR A 442 16.06 -8.91 18.38
N SER A 443 16.34 -9.67 17.31
CA SER A 443 17.61 -10.35 17.10
C SER A 443 18.67 -9.45 16.45
N LEU A 444 18.31 -8.33 15.84
CA LEU A 444 19.24 -7.44 15.13
C LEU A 444 20.01 -6.50 16.07
N LYS A 445 21.32 -6.32 15.80
CA LYS A 445 22.13 -5.30 16.49
C LYS A 445 21.60 -3.88 16.26
N PRO A 446 21.72 -2.96 17.23
CA PRO A 446 21.25 -1.58 17.11
C PRO A 446 21.78 -0.84 15.88
N SER A 447 23.05 -1.05 15.50
CA SER A 447 23.64 -0.43 14.31
C SER A 447 23.02 -0.95 13.01
N VAL A 448 22.60 -2.22 12.96
CA VAL A 448 21.90 -2.80 11.81
C VAL A 448 20.47 -2.28 11.74
N ARG A 449 19.78 -2.17 12.89
CA ARG A 449 18.45 -1.53 12.98
C ARG A 449 18.44 -0.05 12.62
N CYS A 450 19.58 0.62 12.66
CA CYS A 450 19.70 2.03 12.30
C CYS A 450 19.89 2.23 10.79
N VAL A 451 20.37 1.22 10.07
CA VAL A 451 20.58 1.28 8.61
C VAL A 451 19.31 0.89 7.85
N VAL A 452 18.50 0.01 8.45
CA VAL A 452 17.21 -0.45 7.92
C VAL A 452 16.11 0.49 8.38
#